data_AF-A0A6A6WLU9-F1
#
_entry.id   AF-A0A6A6WLU9-F1
#
_cell.length_a   1.000
_cell.length_b   1.000
_cell.length_c   1.000
_cell.angle_alpha   90.00
_cell.angle_beta   90.00
_cell.angle_gamma   90.00
#
_symmetry.space_group_name_H-M   'P 1'
#
loop_
_entity.id
_entity.type
_entity.pdbx_description
1 polymer ?
#
loop_
_entity_poly.entity_id
_entity_poly.type
_entity_poly.pdbx_seq_one_letter_code
_entity_poly.pdbx_strand_id
1 'polypeptide(L)'
;MDLVPQFNELLVKHNSKPIELYVFKLRNVDAFLQEAYTINKRISELTTYLRSIRQAYLSVQPPSRRKQVLSTQSNDADRRHLTDAQRASIDADAKQLLRELNTAVSNLSEAESVRQSTDSAVAIKKRARQGLGALGRWAAGGAVTAKSPAELEIEAKANTIKMHRESVIWYLQRKLEACGRLQGEMMDIRITREVEKSKSALYKARGGMAMQEDTSPINGFGETKEYSTNYLASKAALDDDQRQELEQQLSPEQLQLFAQENQDMLKHYEDTLDQVRTAEKSLLEISELQSTLVGNLAMQQEHIDLLIQDSHQTEENIGGGNKELKRAAERKSTAQMVFYGTMAFCATLVVWDLLI
;
A
#
# COMPACT_ATOMS: atom_id res chain seq x y z
N MET A 1 -21.54 -10.85 -24.36
CA MET A 1 -23.00 -11.03 -24.45
C MET A 1 -23.47 -11.60 -23.14
N ASP A 2 -24.54 -11.05 -22.56
CA ASP A 2 -25.14 -11.56 -21.32
C ASP A 2 -26.07 -12.75 -21.65
N LEU A 3 -25.67 -13.95 -21.23
CA LEU A 3 -26.37 -15.22 -21.52
C LEU A 3 -27.39 -15.59 -20.44
N VAL A 4 -27.42 -14.86 -19.32
CA VAL A 4 -28.32 -15.10 -18.18
C VAL A 4 -29.80 -15.20 -18.59
N PRO A 5 -30.37 -14.32 -19.44
CA PRO A 5 -31.79 -14.42 -19.81
C PRO A 5 -32.11 -15.69 -20.60
N GLN A 6 -31.24 -16.09 -21.55
CA GLN A 6 -31.43 -17.31 -22.34
C GLN A 6 -31.30 -18.58 -21.47
N PHE A 7 -30.36 -18.58 -20.52
CA PHE A 7 -30.19 -19.69 -19.60
C PHE A 7 -31.36 -19.80 -18.60
N ASN A 8 -31.89 -18.67 -18.12
CA ASN A 8 -33.07 -18.65 -17.27
C ASN A 8 -34.32 -19.18 -17.98
N GLU A 9 -34.47 -18.90 -19.28
CA GLU A 9 -35.56 -19.47 -20.08
C GLU A 9 -35.46 -21.00 -20.17
N LEU A 10 -34.25 -21.55 -20.31
CA LEU A 10 -34.00 -22.99 -20.29
C LEU A 10 -34.26 -23.61 -18.90
N LEU A 11 -33.85 -22.93 -17.82
CA LEU A 11 -34.11 -23.38 -16.45
C LEU A 11 -35.61 -23.48 -16.17
N VAL A 12 -36.38 -22.46 -16.58
CA VAL A 12 -37.84 -22.46 -16.44
C VAL A 12 -38.47 -23.59 -17.26
N LYS A 13 -38.00 -23.84 -18.50
CA LYS A 13 -38.44 -24.99 -19.32
C LYS A 13 -38.16 -26.35 -18.65
N HIS A 14 -37.12 -26.44 -17.83
CA HIS A 14 -36.76 -27.64 -17.07
C HIS A 14 -37.27 -27.63 -15.60
N ASN A 15 -38.29 -26.83 -15.27
CA ASN A 15 -38.85 -26.71 -13.91
C ASN A 15 -37.80 -26.39 -12.82
N SER A 16 -36.72 -25.72 -13.19
CA SER A 16 -35.64 -25.30 -12.31
C SER A 16 -35.78 -23.80 -11.99
N LYS A 17 -35.33 -23.40 -10.79
CA LYS A 17 -35.39 -22.00 -10.37
C LYS A 17 -34.49 -21.14 -11.27
N PRO A 18 -34.94 -19.94 -11.70
CA PRO A 18 -34.09 -18.99 -12.42
C PRO A 18 -32.85 -18.61 -11.60
N ILE A 19 -31.75 -18.31 -12.28
CA ILE A 19 -30.59 -17.71 -11.63
C ILE A 19 -30.99 -16.32 -11.14
N GLU A 20 -30.98 -16.15 -9.82
CA GLU A 20 -31.03 -14.85 -9.17
C GLU A 20 -29.63 -14.24 -9.14
N LEU A 21 -29.53 -12.92 -9.40
CA LEU A 21 -28.27 -12.21 -9.26
C LEU A 21 -27.81 -12.29 -7.80
N TYR A 22 -26.63 -12.85 -7.58
CA TYR A 22 -26.05 -12.92 -6.24
C TYR A 22 -25.78 -11.49 -5.73
N VAL A 23 -26.53 -11.07 -4.72
CA VAL A 23 -26.29 -9.79 -4.05
C VAL A 23 -25.18 -9.99 -3.04
N PHE A 24 -23.98 -9.50 -3.37
CA PHE A 24 -22.85 -9.52 -2.45
C PHE A 24 -23.14 -8.68 -1.21
N LYS A 25 -23.15 -9.33 -0.03
CA LYS A 25 -23.35 -8.68 1.26
C LYS A 25 -22.09 -8.88 2.10
N LEU A 26 -21.35 -7.80 2.37
CA LEU A 26 -20.10 -7.85 3.13
C LEU A 26 -20.27 -8.49 4.53
N ARG A 27 -21.43 -8.30 5.17
CA ARG A 27 -21.77 -8.90 6.48
C ARG A 27 -21.81 -10.43 6.49
N ASN A 28 -21.98 -11.05 5.32
CA ASN A 28 -22.07 -12.50 5.19
C ASN A 28 -20.71 -13.15 4.92
N VAL A 29 -19.65 -12.34 4.83
CA VAL A 29 -18.29 -12.79 4.51
C VAL A 29 -17.53 -13.00 5.82
N ASP A 30 -16.48 -13.84 5.80
CA ASP A 30 -15.60 -14.08 6.94
C ASP A 30 -14.99 -12.78 7.53
N ALA A 31 -14.71 -12.79 8.84
CA ALA A 31 -14.18 -11.66 9.60
C ALA A 31 -12.91 -11.08 8.99
N PHE A 32 -11.98 -11.94 8.54
CA PHE A 32 -10.76 -11.52 7.84
C PHE A 32 -11.07 -10.64 6.62
N LEU A 33 -12.03 -11.07 5.80
CA LEU A 33 -12.41 -10.34 4.60
C LEU A 33 -13.14 -9.04 4.94
N GLN A 34 -14.02 -9.05 5.96
CA GLN A 34 -14.67 -7.82 6.43
C GLN A 34 -13.66 -6.74 6.84
N GLU A 35 -12.63 -7.14 7.58
CA GLU A 35 -11.54 -6.26 7.99
C GLU A 35 -10.73 -5.78 6.77
N ALA A 36 -10.35 -6.70 5.88
CA ALA A 36 -9.64 -6.36 4.63
C ALA A 36 -10.40 -5.33 3.77
N TYR A 37 -11.73 -5.50 3.61
CA TYR A 37 -12.57 -4.53 2.89
C TYR A 37 -12.62 -3.18 3.59
N THR A 38 -12.66 -3.17 4.93
CA THR A 38 -12.65 -1.94 5.73
C THR A 38 -11.33 -1.18 5.55
N ILE A 39 -10.20 -1.89 5.63
CA ILE A 39 -8.87 -1.33 5.39
C ILE A 39 -8.77 -0.79 3.96
N ASN A 40 -9.19 -1.58 2.95
CA ASN A 40 -9.17 -1.15 1.54
C ASN A 40 -10.00 0.12 1.31
N LYS A 41 -11.17 0.21 1.94
CA LYS A 41 -12.03 1.40 1.88
C LYS A 41 -11.28 2.62 2.43
N ARG A 42 -10.68 2.52 3.62
CA ARG A 42 -9.92 3.60 4.24
C ARG A 42 -8.70 4.03 3.40
N ILE A 43 -7.93 3.07 2.85
CA ILE A 43 -6.80 3.39 1.94
C ILE A 43 -7.31 4.14 0.69
N SER A 44 -8.44 3.71 0.13
CA SER A 44 -9.02 4.32 -1.06
C SER A 44 -9.57 5.72 -0.79
N GLU A 45 -10.18 5.93 0.37
CA GLU A 45 -10.64 7.25 0.86
C GLU A 45 -9.45 8.20 1.02
N LEU A 46 -8.39 7.77 1.70
CA LEU A 46 -7.16 8.56 1.86
C LEU A 46 -6.52 8.90 0.52
N THR A 47 -6.39 7.93 -0.38
CA THR A 47 -5.81 8.15 -1.71
C THR A 47 -6.63 9.17 -2.52
N THR A 48 -7.96 9.06 -2.46
CA THR A 48 -8.87 9.98 -3.16
C THR A 48 -8.78 11.38 -2.57
N TYR A 49 -8.75 11.49 -1.24
CA TYR A 49 -8.55 12.73 -0.53
C TYR A 49 -7.23 13.41 -0.93
N LEU A 50 -6.10 12.71 -0.84
CA LEU A 50 -4.79 13.25 -1.21
C LEU A 50 -4.72 13.69 -2.67
N ARG A 51 -5.34 12.95 -3.59
CA ARG A 51 -5.44 13.35 -5.01
C ARG A 51 -6.26 14.62 -5.19
N SER A 52 -7.36 14.76 -4.47
CA SER A 52 -8.23 15.94 -4.58
C SER A 52 -7.53 17.21 -4.09
N ILE A 53 -6.77 17.12 -2.99
CA ILE A 53 -6.07 18.28 -2.40
C ILE A 53 -4.73 18.56 -3.07
N ARG A 54 -4.18 17.65 -3.89
CA ARG A 54 -2.82 17.77 -4.49
C ARG A 54 -2.60 19.13 -5.15
N GLN A 55 -3.56 19.61 -5.94
CA GLN A 55 -3.43 20.88 -6.65
C GLN A 55 -3.39 22.07 -5.68
N ALA A 56 -4.32 22.11 -4.72
CA ALA A 56 -4.38 23.17 -3.71
C ALA A 56 -3.16 23.17 -2.79
N TYR A 57 -2.69 21.99 -2.40
CA TYR A 57 -1.52 21.77 -1.54
C TYR A 57 -0.22 22.25 -2.21
N LEU A 58 -0.07 21.97 -3.50
CA LEU A 58 1.10 22.38 -4.29
C LEU A 58 1.00 23.82 -4.79
N SER A 59 -0.09 24.55 -4.58
CA SER A 59 -0.21 25.92 -5.08
C SER A 59 0.60 26.92 -4.24
N VAL A 60 1.55 27.65 -4.85
CA VAL A 60 2.37 28.67 -4.15
C VAL A 60 1.79 30.08 -4.31
N GLN A 61 0.69 30.24 -5.05
CA GLN A 61 0.13 31.57 -5.32
C GLN A 61 -0.46 32.19 -4.05
N PRO A 62 -0.05 33.41 -3.66
CA PRO A 62 -0.76 34.16 -2.65
C PRO A 62 -2.19 34.43 -3.16
N PRO A 63 -3.19 34.51 -2.26
CA PRO A 63 -4.56 34.79 -2.67
C PRO A 63 -4.57 36.07 -3.51
N SER A 64 -5.01 35.95 -4.76
CA SER A 64 -5.12 37.09 -5.66
C SER A 64 -6.03 38.12 -4.99
N ARG A 65 -5.48 39.29 -4.61
CA ARG A 65 -6.24 40.48 -4.18
C ARG A 65 -7.02 41.09 -5.36
N ARG A 66 -7.58 40.28 -6.26
CA ARG A 66 -8.44 40.78 -7.33
C ARG A 66 -9.84 40.87 -6.74
N LYS A 67 -10.25 42.10 -6.38
CA LYS A 67 -11.64 42.43 -6.04
C LYS A 67 -12.57 41.80 -7.08
N GLN A 68 -13.47 40.95 -6.60
CA GLN A 68 -14.53 40.33 -7.38
C GLN A 68 -15.30 41.40 -8.15
N VAL A 69 -15.22 41.34 -9.48
CA VAL A 69 -16.31 41.77 -10.34
C VAL A 69 -16.79 40.50 -11.04
N LEU A 70 -17.94 40.02 -10.56
CA LEU A 70 -18.91 39.20 -11.28
C LEU A 70 -18.36 37.97 -12.04
N SER A 71 -18.39 36.79 -11.42
CA SER A 71 -18.66 35.57 -12.20
C SER A 71 -19.43 34.54 -11.39
N THR A 72 -20.58 34.22 -11.95
CA THR A 72 -21.60 33.24 -11.60
C THR A 72 -21.04 31.82 -11.40
N GLN A 73 -21.47 31.18 -10.32
CA GLN A 73 -21.58 29.73 -10.11
C GLN A 73 -20.65 28.81 -10.92
N SER A 74 -19.42 28.62 -10.44
CA SER A 74 -18.64 27.41 -10.77
C SER A 74 -17.69 27.07 -9.62
N ASN A 75 -18.00 25.99 -8.90
CA ASN A 75 -17.14 25.21 -7.98
C ASN A 75 -16.06 26.00 -7.21
N ASP A 76 -16.48 26.65 -6.12
CA ASP A 76 -15.62 27.41 -5.19
C ASP A 76 -14.74 26.53 -4.27
N ALA A 77 -14.74 25.20 -4.47
CA ALA A 77 -13.91 24.26 -3.71
C ALA A 77 -12.48 24.15 -4.28
N ASP A 78 -12.30 24.29 -5.59
CA ASP A 78 -11.02 24.07 -6.29
C ASP A 78 -10.02 25.24 -6.18
N ARG A 79 -10.43 26.37 -5.60
CA ARG A 79 -9.61 27.60 -5.52
C ARG A 79 -9.26 28.01 -4.08
N ARG A 80 -9.48 27.13 -3.10
CA ARG A 80 -9.06 27.38 -1.72
C ARG A 80 -7.56 27.12 -1.61
N HIS A 81 -6.79 28.20 -1.67
CA HIS A 81 -5.37 28.17 -1.32
C HIS A 81 -5.22 27.70 0.12
N LEU A 82 -4.50 26.60 0.33
CA LEU A 82 -4.19 26.11 1.68
C LEU A 82 -3.10 26.98 2.30
N THR A 83 -3.29 27.39 3.54
CA THR A 83 -2.23 28.06 4.32
C THR A 83 -1.14 27.06 4.71
N ASP A 84 0.06 27.54 5.04
CA ASP A 84 1.15 26.63 5.43
C ASP A 84 0.83 25.83 6.70
N ALA A 85 0.07 26.41 7.64
CA ALA A 85 -0.46 25.70 8.80
C ALA A 85 -1.44 24.57 8.41
N GLN A 86 -2.33 24.81 7.44
CA GLN A 86 -3.25 23.79 6.94
C GLN A 86 -2.50 22.67 6.19
N ARG A 87 -1.45 23.00 5.45
CA ARG A 87 -0.59 22.00 4.79
C ARG A 87 0.10 21.11 5.83
N ALA A 88 0.65 21.72 6.88
CA ALA A 88 1.28 20.98 7.97
C ALA A 88 0.30 20.06 8.71
N SER A 89 -0.94 20.51 8.95
CA SER A 89 -1.96 19.63 9.56
C SER A 89 -2.36 18.48 8.64
N ILE A 90 -2.51 18.74 7.33
CA ILE A 90 -2.77 17.70 6.32
C ILE A 90 -1.64 16.66 6.31
N ASP A 91 -0.38 17.10 6.37
CA ASP A 91 0.78 16.21 6.40
C ASP A 91 0.77 15.33 7.67
N ALA A 92 0.46 15.92 8.82
CA ALA A 92 0.36 15.22 10.09
C ALA A 92 -0.77 14.18 10.09
N ASP A 93 -1.96 14.57 9.65
CA ASP A 93 -3.15 13.71 9.57
C ASP A 93 -2.93 12.55 8.59
N ALA A 94 -2.41 12.84 7.40
CA ALA A 94 -2.11 11.83 6.38
C ALA A 94 -1.08 10.82 6.89
N LYS A 95 -0.04 11.30 7.58
CA LYS A 95 0.98 10.43 8.19
C LYS A 95 0.40 9.55 9.29
N GLN A 96 -0.44 10.11 10.16
CA GLN A 96 -1.10 9.34 11.20
C GLN A 96 -1.97 8.22 10.60
N LEU A 97 -2.77 8.55 9.58
CA LEU A 97 -3.60 7.57 8.88
C LEU A 97 -2.77 6.50 8.19
N LEU A 98 -1.65 6.86 7.54
CA LEU A 98 -0.76 5.86 6.93
C LEU A 98 -0.17 4.89 7.95
N ARG A 99 0.20 5.37 9.15
CA ARG A 99 0.66 4.50 10.23
C ARG A 99 -0.45 3.61 10.76
N GLU A 100 -1.63 4.15 11.01
CA GLU A 100 -2.79 3.37 11.45
C GLU A 100 -3.16 2.28 10.43
N LEU A 101 -3.09 2.60 9.13
CA LEU A 101 -3.33 1.63 8.07
C LEU A 101 -2.23 0.59 7.99
N ASN A 102 -0.96 0.97 8.19
CA ASN A 102 0.15 0.04 8.25
C ASN A 102 0.00 -0.94 9.43
N THR A 103 -0.34 -0.45 10.63
CA THR A 103 -0.57 -1.31 11.80
C THR A 103 -1.80 -2.20 11.60
N ALA A 104 -2.88 -1.70 11.00
CA ALA A 104 -4.05 -2.51 10.68
C ALA A 104 -3.73 -3.65 9.69
N VAL A 105 -2.95 -3.37 8.64
CA VAL A 105 -2.51 -4.40 7.68
C VAL A 105 -1.55 -5.40 8.34
N SER A 106 -0.67 -4.94 9.24
CA SER A 106 0.24 -5.80 9.99
C SER A 106 -0.51 -6.73 10.94
N ASN A 107 -1.48 -6.20 11.70
CA ASN A 107 -2.36 -7.00 12.57
C ASN A 107 -3.14 -8.05 11.77
N LEU A 108 -3.66 -7.69 10.59
CA LEU A 108 -4.36 -8.63 9.71
C LEU A 108 -3.42 -9.75 9.22
N SER A 109 -2.17 -9.41 8.90
CA SER A 109 -1.13 -10.37 8.51
C SER A 109 -0.71 -11.29 9.66
N GLU A 110 -0.56 -10.75 10.87
CA GLU A 110 -0.23 -11.52 12.06
C GLU A 110 -1.37 -12.46 12.46
N ALA A 111 -2.62 -12.01 12.39
CA ALA A 111 -3.78 -12.86 12.63
C ALA A 111 -3.83 -14.04 11.65
N GLU A 112 -3.48 -13.81 10.39
CA GLU A 112 -3.41 -14.87 9.38
C GLU A 112 -2.22 -15.82 9.62
N SER A 113 -1.06 -15.33 10.04
CA SER A 113 0.09 -16.20 10.36
C SER A 113 -0.19 -17.08 11.60
N VAL A 114 -0.88 -16.55 12.60
CA VAL A 114 -1.36 -17.32 13.76
C VAL A 114 -2.37 -18.38 13.32
N ARG A 115 -3.30 -18.05 12.41
CA ARG A 115 -4.21 -19.05 11.84
C ARG A 115 -3.45 -20.17 11.12
N GLN A 116 -2.45 -19.83 10.30
CA GLN A 116 -1.68 -20.83 9.56
C GLN A 116 -0.87 -21.77 10.48
N SER A 117 -0.25 -21.22 11.53
CA SER A 117 0.50 -22.03 12.50
C SER A 117 -0.43 -22.91 13.34
N THR A 118 -1.64 -22.43 13.66
CA THR A 118 -2.64 -23.24 14.37
C THR A 118 -3.24 -24.33 13.48
N ASP A 119 -3.58 -24.02 12.22
CA ASP A 119 -4.10 -25.00 11.27
C ASP A 119 -3.10 -26.14 11.01
N SER A 120 -1.82 -25.81 10.83
CA SER A 120 -0.76 -26.81 10.65
C SER A 120 -0.53 -27.65 11.92
N ALA A 121 -0.50 -27.03 13.11
CA ALA A 121 -0.38 -27.76 14.38
C ALA A 121 -1.58 -28.68 14.65
N VAL A 122 -2.80 -28.21 14.36
CA VAL A 122 -4.02 -29.01 14.49
C VAL A 122 -4.01 -30.18 13.51
N ALA A 123 -3.57 -29.98 12.26
CA ALA A 123 -3.44 -31.05 11.28
C ALA A 123 -2.45 -32.14 11.76
N ILE A 124 -1.28 -31.75 12.28
CA ILE A 124 -0.30 -32.68 12.86
C ILE A 124 -0.90 -33.45 14.05
N LYS A 125 -1.59 -32.77 14.95
CA LYS A 125 -2.21 -33.40 16.13
C LYS A 125 -3.35 -34.35 15.77
N LYS A 126 -4.16 -34.01 14.77
CA LYS A 126 -5.21 -34.90 14.23
C LYS A 126 -4.60 -36.17 13.65
N ARG A 127 -3.50 -36.04 12.91
CA ARG A 127 -2.74 -37.18 12.37
C ARG A 127 -2.18 -38.08 13.47
N ALA A 128 -1.69 -37.50 14.56
CA ALA A 128 -1.16 -38.26 15.70
C ALA A 128 -2.25 -39.01 16.51
N ARG A 129 -3.50 -38.54 16.51
CA ARG A 129 -4.60 -39.09 17.34
C ARG A 129 -5.42 -40.19 16.69
N GLN A 130 -5.41 -40.35 15.37
CA GLN A 130 -6.12 -41.47 14.74
C GLN A 130 -5.40 -42.79 15.11
N GLY A 131 -6.05 -43.59 15.97
CA GLY A 131 -5.47 -44.67 16.80
C GLY A 131 -4.84 -45.89 16.11
N LEU A 132 -4.61 -45.82 14.81
CA LEU A 132 -3.79 -46.76 14.04
C LEU A 132 -2.83 -46.04 13.07
N GLY A 133 -2.66 -44.71 13.21
CA GLY A 133 -2.14 -43.77 12.21
C GLY A 133 -1.09 -44.31 11.23
N ALA A 134 0.06 -44.76 11.72
CA ALA A 134 1.12 -45.31 10.86
C ALA A 134 0.87 -46.76 10.43
N LEU A 135 0.39 -47.61 11.34
CA LEU A 135 0.22 -49.05 11.13
C LEU A 135 -0.98 -49.40 10.25
N GLY A 136 -2.09 -48.68 10.39
CA GLY A 136 -3.29 -48.81 9.54
C GLY A 136 -3.06 -48.27 8.13
N ARG A 137 -2.24 -47.22 7.96
CA ARG A 137 -1.85 -46.70 6.62
C ARG A 137 -0.89 -47.64 5.91
N TRP A 138 0.05 -48.25 6.64
CA TRP A 138 0.91 -49.31 6.12
C TRP A 138 0.10 -50.57 5.73
N ALA A 139 -0.83 -51.00 6.59
CA ALA A 139 -1.69 -52.16 6.33
C ALA A 139 -2.65 -51.98 5.14
N ALA A 140 -3.03 -50.73 4.81
CA ALA A 140 -3.81 -50.40 3.62
C ALA A 140 -2.98 -50.38 2.32
N GLY A 141 -1.69 -50.73 2.38
CA GLY A 141 -0.78 -50.74 1.22
C GLY A 141 -0.19 -49.38 0.85
N GLY A 142 -0.32 -48.38 1.73
CA GLY A 142 0.26 -47.05 1.55
C GLY A 142 1.60 -46.87 2.28
N ALA A 143 2.41 -45.91 1.84
CA ALA A 143 3.60 -45.51 2.60
C ALA A 143 3.19 -44.93 3.97
N VAL A 144 4.04 -45.07 5.00
CA VAL A 144 3.82 -44.52 6.35
C VAL A 144 3.62 -42.99 6.33
N THR A 145 3.98 -42.32 5.23
CA THR A 145 3.81 -40.89 4.98
C THR A 145 2.63 -40.54 4.06
N ALA A 146 2.00 -41.51 3.38
CA ALA A 146 1.00 -41.27 2.32
C ALA A 146 -0.32 -40.70 2.87
N LYS A 147 -0.55 -39.38 2.72
CA LYS A 147 -1.72 -38.65 3.24
C LYS A 147 -3.02 -39.30 2.76
N SER A 148 -4.03 -39.36 3.64
CA SER A 148 -5.32 -39.90 3.22
C SER A 148 -5.97 -38.95 2.19
N PRO A 149 -6.78 -39.45 1.24
CA PRO A 149 -7.39 -38.62 0.21
C PRO A 149 -8.32 -37.54 0.78
N ALA A 150 -9.09 -37.85 1.83
CA ALA A 150 -9.92 -36.87 2.51
C ALA A 150 -9.10 -35.79 3.23
N GLU A 151 -7.91 -36.14 3.75
CA GLU A 151 -6.98 -35.18 4.35
C GLU A 151 -6.34 -34.28 3.29
N LEU A 152 -6.01 -34.82 2.12
CA LEU A 152 -5.51 -34.04 0.98
C LEU A 152 -6.54 -33.01 0.49
N GLU A 153 -7.82 -33.39 0.39
CA GLU A 153 -8.87 -32.43 -0.01
C GLU A 153 -9.06 -31.30 1.01
N ILE A 154 -8.98 -31.60 2.31
CA ILE A 154 -9.07 -30.59 3.37
C ILE A 154 -7.84 -29.66 3.32
N GLU A 155 -6.65 -30.22 3.10
CA GLU A 155 -5.41 -29.46 2.96
C GLU A 155 -5.42 -28.55 1.73
N ALA A 156 -5.91 -29.02 0.58
CA ALA A 156 -6.08 -28.18 -0.61
C ALA A 156 -7.06 -27.02 -0.38
N LYS A 157 -8.21 -27.28 0.27
CA LYS A 157 -9.12 -26.20 0.64
C LYS A 157 -8.45 -25.20 1.58
N ALA A 158 -7.66 -25.67 2.54
CA ALA A 158 -6.92 -24.78 3.43
C ALA A 158 -5.84 -23.97 2.66
N ASN A 159 -5.12 -24.60 1.74
CA ASN A 159 -4.09 -23.96 0.90
C ASN A 159 -4.69 -22.91 -0.03
N THR A 160 -5.83 -23.18 -0.68
CA THR A 160 -6.52 -22.19 -1.52
C THR A 160 -6.96 -20.96 -0.71
N ILE A 161 -7.49 -21.16 0.50
CA ILE A 161 -7.83 -20.06 1.41
C ILE A 161 -6.57 -19.30 1.82
N LYS A 162 -5.50 -20.00 2.17
CA LYS A 162 -4.20 -19.40 2.51
C LYS A 162 -3.70 -18.51 1.38
N MET A 163 -3.61 -19.03 0.16
CA MET A 163 -3.19 -18.27 -1.02
C MET A 163 -4.04 -17.02 -1.23
N HIS A 164 -5.37 -17.17 -1.15
CA HIS A 164 -6.28 -16.04 -1.33
C HIS A 164 -6.03 -14.95 -0.29
N ARG A 165 -5.85 -15.31 0.98
CA ARG A 165 -5.62 -14.35 2.06
C ARG A 165 -4.27 -13.65 1.97
N GLU A 166 -3.21 -14.40 1.65
CA GLU A 166 -1.88 -13.85 1.38
C GLU A 166 -1.93 -12.85 0.21
N SER A 167 -2.64 -13.21 -0.87
CA SER A 167 -2.85 -12.31 -2.02
C SER A 167 -3.60 -11.04 -1.64
N VAL A 168 -4.59 -11.14 -0.75
CA VAL A 168 -5.33 -9.97 -0.23
C VAL A 168 -4.43 -9.07 0.61
N ILE A 169 -3.62 -9.63 1.51
CA ILE A 169 -2.67 -8.86 2.33
C ILE A 169 -1.67 -8.13 1.43
N TRP A 170 -1.07 -8.84 0.47
CA TRP A 170 -0.16 -8.26 -0.50
C TRP A 170 -0.81 -7.13 -1.31
N TYR A 171 -2.06 -7.32 -1.76
CA TYR A 171 -2.82 -6.28 -2.46
C TYR A 171 -3.03 -5.02 -1.60
N LEU A 172 -3.39 -5.19 -0.32
CA LEU A 172 -3.57 -4.07 0.62
C LEU A 172 -2.24 -3.34 0.86
N GLN A 173 -1.16 -4.07 1.09
CA GLN A 173 0.19 -3.48 1.24
C GLN A 173 0.62 -2.70 0.00
N ARG A 174 0.38 -3.24 -1.20
CA ARG A 174 0.69 -2.57 -2.46
C ARG A 174 -0.12 -1.30 -2.65
N LYS A 175 -1.39 -1.31 -2.25
CA LYS A 175 -2.22 -0.10 -2.25
C LYS A 175 -1.75 0.94 -1.24
N LEU A 176 -1.34 0.50 -0.05
CA LEU A 176 -0.81 1.38 0.99
C LEU A 176 0.51 2.01 0.57
N GLU A 177 1.42 1.23 -0.05
CA GLU A 177 2.66 1.72 -0.65
C GLU A 177 2.36 2.80 -1.69
N ALA A 178 1.44 2.56 -2.62
CA ALA A 178 1.08 3.53 -3.64
C ALA A 178 0.51 4.83 -3.05
N CYS A 179 -0.26 4.74 -1.96
CA CYS A 179 -0.76 5.90 -1.22
C CYS A 179 0.38 6.65 -0.52
N GLY A 180 1.28 5.92 0.14
CA GLY A 180 2.46 6.47 0.80
C GLY A 180 3.36 7.19 -0.19
N ARG A 181 3.62 6.60 -1.36
CA ARG A 181 4.40 7.20 -2.45
C ARG A 181 3.77 8.51 -2.92
N LEU A 182 2.46 8.55 -3.13
CA LEU A 182 1.76 9.78 -3.53
C LEU A 182 1.92 10.89 -2.50
N GLN A 183 1.82 10.57 -1.21
CA GLN A 183 2.05 11.54 -0.13
C GLN A 183 3.51 12.02 -0.11
N GLY A 184 4.47 11.09 -0.22
CA GLY A 184 5.90 11.40 -0.28
C GLY A 184 6.25 12.33 -1.45
N GLU A 185 5.73 12.06 -2.65
CA GLU A 185 5.89 12.92 -3.83
C GLU A 185 5.38 14.35 -3.59
N MET A 186 4.21 14.50 -2.98
CA MET A 186 3.65 15.82 -2.67
C MET A 186 4.54 16.60 -1.70
N MET A 187 5.02 15.91 -0.67
CA MET A 187 5.85 16.49 0.36
C MET A 187 7.25 16.86 -0.15
N ASP A 188 7.85 16.03 -0.99
CA ASP A 188 9.15 16.27 -1.63
C ASP A 188 9.11 17.52 -2.51
N ILE A 189 8.05 17.66 -3.32
CA ILE A 189 7.84 18.87 -4.15
C ILE A 189 7.70 20.11 -3.26
N ARG A 190 6.99 20.01 -2.13
CA ARG A 190 6.82 21.13 -1.19
C ARG A 190 8.17 21.54 -0.59
N ILE A 191 8.93 20.59 -0.05
CA ILE A 191 10.24 20.86 0.56
C ILE A 191 11.18 21.49 -0.46
N THR A 192 11.25 20.91 -1.66
CA THR A 192 12.07 21.45 -2.76
C THR A 192 11.71 22.91 -3.05
N ARG A 193 10.42 23.24 -3.10
CA ARG A 193 9.95 24.60 -3.35
C ARG A 193 10.21 25.56 -2.20
N GLU A 194 10.07 25.13 -0.95
CA GLU A 194 10.40 25.98 0.21
C GLU A 194 11.92 26.26 0.26
N VAL A 195 12.75 25.26 -0.07
CA VAL A 195 14.19 25.43 -0.19
C VAL A 195 14.56 26.37 -1.36
N GLU A 196 13.89 26.27 -2.50
CA GLU A 196 14.09 27.20 -3.63
C GLU A 196 13.61 28.62 -3.30
N LYS A 197 12.51 28.75 -2.57
CA LYS A 197 11.96 30.04 -2.11
C LYS A 197 12.88 30.70 -1.10
N SER A 198 13.44 29.96 -0.14
CA SER A 198 14.41 30.51 0.83
C SER A 198 15.68 30.98 0.13
N LYS A 199 16.20 30.21 -0.84
CA LYS A 199 17.30 30.65 -1.72
C LYS A 199 16.94 31.92 -2.48
N SER A 200 15.76 31.98 -3.08
CA SER A 200 15.31 33.13 -3.88
C SER A 200 15.07 34.38 -3.03
N ALA A 201 14.56 34.22 -1.80
CA ALA A 201 14.42 35.30 -0.83
C ALA A 201 15.79 35.86 -0.43
N LEU A 202 16.80 35.00 -0.22
CA LEU A 202 18.18 35.41 0.02
C LEU A 202 18.75 36.18 -1.18
N TYR A 203 18.54 35.70 -2.40
CA TYR A 203 18.97 36.41 -3.61
C TYR A 203 18.28 37.77 -3.77
N LYS A 204 16.98 37.86 -3.46
CA LYS A 204 16.22 39.11 -3.55
C LYS A 204 16.57 40.10 -2.43
N ALA A 205 16.76 39.64 -1.20
CA ALA A 205 17.23 40.49 -0.09
C ALA A 205 18.62 41.06 -0.40
N ARG A 206 19.50 40.22 -0.97
CA ARG A 206 20.85 40.64 -1.41
C ARG A 206 20.82 41.58 -2.61
N GLY A 207 19.88 41.39 -3.55
CA GLY A 207 19.70 42.25 -4.73
C GLY A 207 18.92 43.54 -4.48
N GLY A 208 18.03 43.57 -3.48
CA GLY A 208 17.23 44.75 -3.10
C GLY A 208 18.07 45.90 -2.54
N MET A 209 19.21 45.59 -1.90
CA MET A 209 20.19 46.59 -1.46
C MET A 209 21.04 47.19 -2.60
N ALA A 210 20.84 46.74 -3.85
CA ALA A 210 21.57 47.23 -5.04
C ALA A 210 20.68 48.00 -6.02
N MET A 211 19.37 48.17 -5.75
CA MET A 211 18.42 48.82 -6.66
C MET A 211 17.77 50.09 -6.10
N GLN A 212 18.52 50.86 -5.32
CA GLN A 212 18.17 52.23 -4.96
C GLN A 212 19.33 53.15 -5.29
N GLU A 213 19.70 53.23 -6.57
CA GLU A 213 20.48 54.36 -7.05
C GLU A 213 20.06 54.68 -8.50
N ASP A 214 19.52 55.89 -8.62
CA ASP A 214 19.37 56.72 -9.82
C ASP A 214 18.44 56.24 -10.95
N THR A 215 17.18 56.68 -10.89
CA THR A 215 16.31 56.76 -12.08
C THR A 215 16.51 58.12 -12.75
N SER A 216 17.59 58.23 -13.52
CA SER A 216 17.74 59.27 -14.55
C SER A 216 17.43 58.67 -15.92
N PRO A 217 16.46 59.21 -16.70
CA PRO A 217 16.12 58.64 -18.00
C PRO A 217 17.09 59.19 -19.06
N ILE A 218 18.10 58.41 -19.44
CA ILE A 218 18.91 58.69 -20.64
C ILE A 218 18.60 57.68 -21.73
N ASN A 219 17.92 58.19 -22.76
CA ASN A 219 17.87 57.63 -24.11
C ASN A 219 19.29 57.40 -24.63
N GLY A 220 19.58 56.22 -25.16
CA GLY A 220 20.80 55.99 -25.92
C GLY A 220 21.02 54.54 -26.31
N PHE A 221 20.88 54.26 -27.60
CA PHE A 221 21.31 53.05 -28.29
C PHE A 221 22.72 52.57 -27.85
N GLY A 222 22.90 51.26 -27.70
CA GLY A 222 24.23 50.66 -27.81
C GLY A 222 24.49 49.46 -26.90
N GLU A 223 24.54 48.29 -27.54
CA GLU A 223 25.49 47.21 -27.26
C GLU A 223 25.58 46.59 -25.85
N THR A 224 25.08 45.35 -25.80
CA THR A 224 25.39 44.27 -24.87
C THR A 224 26.87 44.23 -24.48
N LYS A 225 27.19 44.60 -23.24
CA LYS A 225 28.42 44.16 -22.57
C LYS A 225 28.13 43.70 -21.15
N GLU A 226 28.62 42.48 -20.87
CA GLU A 226 28.75 41.85 -19.57
C GLU A 226 29.41 42.78 -18.54
N TYR A 227 28.59 43.55 -17.82
CA TYR A 227 29.03 44.27 -16.62
C TYR A 227 27.95 44.14 -15.55
N SER A 228 27.75 42.93 -15.04
CA SER A 228 26.88 42.75 -13.85
C SER A 228 27.52 41.91 -12.75
N THR A 229 28.66 41.25 -13.01
CA THR A 229 29.37 40.43 -12.02
C THR A 229 30.42 41.19 -11.20
N ASN A 230 30.96 42.32 -11.69
CA ASN A 230 32.03 43.05 -10.97
C ASN A 230 31.56 44.14 -9.98
N TYR A 231 30.33 44.65 -10.07
CA TYR A 231 29.81 45.64 -9.12
C TYR A 231 29.43 45.02 -7.75
N LEU A 232 29.10 43.72 -7.73
CA LEU A 232 28.68 43.00 -6.50
C LEU A 232 29.86 42.55 -5.63
N ALA A 233 31.04 42.31 -6.21
CA ALA A 233 32.24 41.98 -5.45
C ALA A 233 32.81 43.20 -4.73
N SER A 234 32.64 44.40 -5.28
CA SER A 234 33.11 45.66 -4.68
C SER A 234 32.27 46.12 -3.49
N LYS A 235 30.96 45.79 -3.43
CA LYS A 235 30.06 46.23 -2.34
C LYS A 235 30.09 45.31 -1.11
N ALA A 236 30.54 44.07 -1.26
CA ALA A 236 30.87 43.19 -0.14
C ALA A 236 32.22 43.55 0.53
N ALA A 237 32.98 44.44 -0.09
CA ALA A 237 34.27 44.98 0.37
C ALA A 237 34.17 46.49 0.66
N LEU A 238 33.08 46.94 1.27
CA LEU A 238 33.02 48.28 1.86
C LEU A 238 33.82 48.26 3.17
N ASP A 239 34.85 49.09 3.27
CA ASP A 239 35.57 49.33 4.53
C ASP A 239 34.60 49.90 5.58
N ASP A 240 34.83 49.60 6.85
CA ASP A 240 33.96 50.02 7.96
C ASP A 240 33.75 51.55 8.01
N ASP A 241 34.71 52.35 7.55
CA ASP A 241 34.60 53.81 7.45
C ASP A 241 33.51 54.26 6.44
N GLN A 242 33.36 53.57 5.31
CA GLN A 242 32.33 53.89 4.31
C GLN A 242 30.93 53.48 4.78
N ARG A 243 30.84 52.47 5.65
CA ARG A 243 29.57 52.05 6.28
C ARG A 243 29.11 53.10 7.29
N GLN A 244 30.05 53.63 8.09
CA GLN A 244 29.76 54.71 9.04
C GLN A 244 29.36 56.02 8.35
N GLU A 245 29.93 56.36 7.19
CA GLU A 245 29.51 57.53 6.41
C GLU A 245 28.10 57.38 5.82
N LEU A 246 27.72 56.19 5.35
CA LEU A 246 26.36 55.90 4.88
C LEU A 246 25.34 55.88 6.04
N GLU A 247 25.72 55.37 7.21
CA GLU A 247 24.89 55.41 8.42
C GLU A 247 24.66 56.85 8.91
N GLN A 248 25.61 57.77 8.71
CA GLN A 248 25.46 59.20 9.01
C GLN A 248 24.57 59.94 8.00
N GLN A 249 24.38 59.43 6.78
CA GLN A 249 23.51 60.01 5.76
C GLN A 249 22.04 59.56 5.88
N LEU A 250 21.77 58.49 6.65
CA LEU A 250 20.43 57.97 6.91
C LEU A 250 19.77 58.71 8.07
N SER A 251 18.49 59.06 7.92
CA SER A 251 17.73 59.60 9.05
C SER A 251 17.62 58.54 10.17
N PRO A 252 17.61 58.94 11.45
CA PRO A 252 17.52 58.00 12.57
C PRO A 252 16.27 57.09 12.50
N GLU A 253 15.19 57.56 11.86
CA GLU A 253 13.96 56.81 11.63
C GLU A 253 14.12 55.72 10.55
N GLN A 254 14.90 55.99 9.49
CA GLN A 254 15.26 54.97 8.48
C GLN A 254 16.19 53.90 9.05
N LEU A 255 17.14 54.28 9.91
CA LEU A 255 18.02 53.32 10.58
C LEU A 255 17.25 52.35 11.48
N GLN A 256 16.24 52.86 12.21
CA GLN A 256 15.34 52.04 13.02
C GLN A 256 14.49 51.11 12.15
N LEU A 257 13.97 51.58 11.01
CA LEU A 257 13.23 50.76 10.07
C LEU A 257 14.10 49.64 9.49
N PHE A 258 15.35 49.93 9.07
CA PHE A 258 16.29 48.92 8.60
C PHE A 258 16.64 47.89 9.66
N ALA A 259 16.85 48.33 10.91
CA ALA A 259 17.11 47.42 12.03
C ALA A 259 15.91 46.50 12.28
N GLN A 260 14.69 47.03 12.22
CA GLN A 260 13.46 46.26 12.35
C GLN A 260 13.28 45.27 11.17
N GLU A 261 13.47 45.72 9.93
CA GLU A 261 13.38 44.86 8.74
C GLU A 261 14.41 43.73 8.77
N ASN A 262 15.65 44.01 9.18
CA ASN A 262 16.69 42.99 9.35
C ASN A 262 16.29 41.96 10.43
N GLN A 263 15.72 42.41 11.54
CA GLN A 263 15.25 41.51 12.60
C GLN A 263 14.08 40.64 12.12
N ASP A 264 13.13 41.21 11.40
CA ASP A 264 11.98 40.49 10.85
C ASP A 264 12.41 39.50 9.76
N MET A 265 13.40 39.86 8.94
CA MET A 265 14.04 38.96 7.97
C MET A 265 14.72 37.78 8.65
N LEU A 266 15.48 38.00 9.72
CA LEU A 266 16.12 36.92 10.49
C LEU A 266 15.09 35.97 11.09
N LYS A 267 14.03 36.48 11.71
CA LYS A 267 12.94 35.66 12.24
C LYS A 267 12.28 34.81 11.15
N HIS A 268 11.95 35.42 10.01
CA HIS A 268 11.39 34.69 8.88
C HIS A 268 12.35 33.59 8.38
N TYR A 269 13.66 33.84 8.39
CA TYR A 269 14.64 32.80 8.03
C TYR A 269 14.66 31.65 9.03
N GLU A 270 14.71 31.94 10.33
CA GLU A 270 14.64 30.93 11.38
C GLU A 270 13.37 30.07 11.23
N ASP A 271 12.22 30.70 11.07
CA ASP A 271 10.93 30.02 10.88
C ASP A 271 10.93 29.12 9.63
N THR A 272 11.46 29.61 8.50
CA THR A 272 11.53 28.80 7.27
C THR A 272 12.47 27.62 7.41
N LEU A 273 13.60 27.77 8.12
CA LEU A 273 14.53 26.68 8.36
C LEU A 273 13.91 25.61 9.25
N ASP A 274 13.19 26.00 10.29
CA ASP A 274 12.52 25.04 11.17
C ASP A 274 11.37 24.31 10.46
N GLN A 275 10.65 24.99 9.56
CA GLN A 275 9.68 24.33 8.68
C GLN A 275 10.32 23.31 7.74
N VAL A 276 11.44 23.67 7.09
CA VAL A 276 12.18 22.76 6.22
C VAL A 276 12.70 21.56 7.00
N ARG A 277 13.33 21.76 8.16
CA ARG A 277 13.82 20.66 9.03
C ARG A 277 12.70 19.71 9.46
N THR A 278 11.56 20.27 9.87
CA THR A 278 10.39 19.47 10.29
C THR A 278 9.84 18.65 9.12
N ALA A 279 9.79 19.24 7.93
CA ALA A 279 9.35 18.57 6.73
C ALA A 279 10.37 17.50 6.28
N GLU A 280 11.67 17.78 6.29
CA GLU A 280 12.72 16.77 6.00
C GLU A 280 12.62 15.57 6.94
N LYS A 281 12.47 15.80 8.25
CA LYS A 281 12.31 14.71 9.23
C LYS A 281 11.09 13.85 8.92
N SER A 282 9.96 14.48 8.58
CA SER A 282 8.74 13.74 8.28
C SER A 282 8.82 13.03 6.91
N LEU A 283 9.56 13.58 5.94
CA LEU A 283 9.83 12.92 4.66
C LEU A 283 10.71 11.68 4.85
N LEU A 284 11.76 11.77 5.67
CA LEU A 284 12.63 10.64 6.00
C LEU A 284 11.84 9.50 6.64
N GLU A 285 10.96 9.82 7.57
CA GLU A 285 10.09 8.83 8.23
C GLU A 285 9.11 8.15 7.26
N ILE A 286 8.53 8.91 6.33
CA ILE A 286 7.68 8.35 5.27
C ILE A 286 8.51 7.46 4.35
N SER A 287 9.73 7.87 3.99
CA SER A 287 10.64 7.09 3.17
C SER A 287 11.07 5.79 3.86
N GLU A 288 11.26 5.80 5.17
CA GLU A 288 11.53 4.60 5.96
C GLU A 288 10.33 3.63 5.92
N LEU A 289 9.12 4.15 6.16
CA LEU A 289 7.88 3.36 6.06
C LEU A 289 7.66 2.79 4.66
N GLN A 290 7.96 3.55 3.61
CA GLN A 290 7.88 3.07 2.23
C GLN A 290 8.93 1.98 1.95
N SER A 291 10.16 2.18 2.38
CA SER A 291 11.25 1.20 2.19
C SER A 291 10.90 -0.14 2.85
N THR A 292 10.40 -0.10 4.09
CA THR A 292 9.93 -1.31 4.79
C THR A 292 8.75 -1.98 4.08
N LEU A 293 7.76 -1.21 3.61
CA LEU A 293 6.64 -1.73 2.81
C LEU A 293 7.10 -2.39 1.51
N VAL A 294 8.01 -1.77 0.76
CA VAL A 294 8.55 -2.30 -0.50
C VAL A 294 9.35 -3.58 -0.25
N GLY A 295 10.16 -3.61 0.80
CA GLY A 295 10.88 -4.83 1.22
C GLY A 295 9.93 -5.98 1.58
N ASN A 296 8.88 -5.69 2.36
CA ASN A 296 7.87 -6.68 2.72
C ASN A 296 7.10 -7.19 1.50
N LEU A 297 6.74 -6.32 0.55
CA LEU A 297 6.08 -6.71 -0.69
C LEU A 297 6.93 -7.64 -1.55
N ALA A 298 8.24 -7.43 -1.60
CA ALA A 298 9.16 -8.30 -2.33
C ALA A 298 9.23 -9.70 -1.69
N MET A 299 9.38 -9.78 -0.36
CA MET A 299 9.37 -11.05 0.37
C MET A 299 8.03 -11.78 0.24
N GLN A 300 6.91 -11.05 0.33
CA GLN A 300 5.58 -11.64 0.19
C GLN A 300 5.29 -12.13 -1.23
N GLN A 301 5.80 -11.45 -2.26
CA GLN A 301 5.66 -11.89 -3.64
C GLN A 301 6.32 -13.26 -3.85
N GLU A 302 7.55 -13.43 -3.36
CA GLU A 302 8.26 -14.72 -3.43
C GLU A 302 7.47 -15.83 -2.73
N HIS A 303 6.94 -15.55 -1.53
CA HIS A 303 6.13 -16.53 -0.80
C HIS A 303 4.82 -16.87 -1.54
N ILE A 304 4.14 -15.90 -2.16
CA ILE A 304 2.95 -16.13 -2.98
C ILE A 304 3.29 -17.01 -4.19
N ASP A 305 4.40 -16.75 -4.87
CA ASP A 305 4.83 -17.54 -6.03
C ASP A 305 5.11 -19.00 -5.64
N LEU A 306 5.73 -19.22 -4.47
CA LEU A 306 5.91 -20.57 -3.90
C LEU A 306 4.57 -21.24 -3.58
N LEU A 307 3.60 -20.51 -3.00
CA LEU A 307 2.28 -21.08 -2.70
C LEU A 307 1.49 -21.44 -3.96
N ILE A 308 1.61 -20.63 -5.02
CA ILE A 308 0.99 -20.91 -6.33
C ILE A 308 1.57 -22.21 -6.90
N GLN A 309 2.90 -22.35 -6.86
CA GLN A 309 3.56 -23.57 -7.29
C GLN A 309 3.11 -24.80 -6.46
N ASP A 310 3.04 -24.66 -5.13
CA ASP A 310 2.55 -25.73 -4.24
C ASP A 310 1.08 -26.09 -4.51
N SER A 311 0.25 -25.10 -4.84
CA SER A 311 -1.14 -25.33 -5.21
C SER A 311 -1.26 -26.13 -6.51
N HIS A 312 -0.46 -25.83 -7.53
CA HIS A 312 -0.44 -26.61 -8.77
C HIS A 312 -0.05 -28.07 -8.52
N GLN A 313 1.00 -28.30 -7.71
CA GLN A 313 1.41 -29.65 -7.34
C GLN A 313 0.33 -30.36 -6.51
N THR A 314 -0.31 -29.65 -5.58
CA THR A 314 -1.38 -30.21 -4.74
C THR A 314 -2.60 -30.59 -5.58
N GLU A 315 -2.98 -29.76 -6.56
CA GLU A 315 -4.09 -30.04 -7.46
C GLU A 315 -3.82 -31.28 -8.32
N GLU A 316 -2.62 -31.40 -8.89
CA GLU A 316 -2.19 -32.59 -9.65
C GLU A 316 -2.22 -33.85 -8.78
N ASN A 317 -1.71 -33.77 -7.55
CA ASN A 317 -1.70 -34.88 -6.60
C ASN A 317 -3.10 -35.34 -6.20
N ILE A 318 -4.05 -34.40 -5.99
CA ILE A 318 -5.44 -34.74 -5.69
C ILE A 318 -6.14 -35.33 -6.90
N GLY A 319 -5.94 -34.76 -8.09
CA GLY A 319 -6.50 -35.28 -9.33
C GLY A 319 -6.03 -36.72 -9.61
N GLY A 320 -4.73 -36.97 -9.44
CA GLY A 320 -4.14 -38.31 -9.53
C GLY A 320 -4.70 -39.27 -8.48
N GLY A 321 -4.72 -38.86 -7.21
CA GLY A 321 -5.24 -39.67 -6.10
C GLY A 321 -6.73 -40.02 -6.26
N ASN A 322 -7.57 -39.09 -6.72
CA ASN A 322 -8.99 -39.35 -6.92
C ASN A 322 -9.24 -40.33 -8.09
N LYS A 323 -8.40 -40.26 -9.13
CA LYS A 323 -8.40 -41.23 -10.24
C LYS A 323 -7.97 -42.62 -9.77
N GLU A 324 -7.00 -42.71 -8.88
CA GLU A 324 -6.58 -43.97 -8.27
C GLU A 324 -7.66 -44.55 -7.35
N LEU A 325 -8.34 -43.73 -6.56
CA LEU A 325 -9.49 -44.15 -5.75
C LEU A 325 -10.62 -44.73 -6.61
N LYS A 326 -10.93 -44.06 -7.72
CA LYS A 326 -11.94 -44.57 -8.66
C LYS A 326 -11.53 -45.93 -9.24
N ARG A 327 -10.27 -46.06 -9.66
CA ARG A 327 -9.71 -47.34 -10.12
C ARG A 327 -9.68 -48.42 -9.04
N ALA A 328 -9.44 -48.05 -7.78
CA ALA A 328 -9.44 -48.96 -6.65
C ALA A 328 -10.88 -49.40 -6.28
N ALA A 329 -11.86 -48.51 -6.36
CA ALA A 329 -13.27 -48.82 -6.16
C ALA A 329 -13.83 -49.74 -7.26
N GLU A 330 -13.34 -49.60 -8.50
CA GLU A 330 -13.70 -50.48 -9.63
C GLU A 330 -13.07 -51.89 -9.52
N ARG A 331 -11.97 -52.04 -8.78
CA ARG A 331 -11.37 -53.36 -8.54
C ARG A 331 -12.16 -54.11 -7.46
N LYS A 332 -12.76 -55.25 -7.83
CA LYS A 332 -13.34 -56.20 -6.86
C LYS A 332 -12.28 -56.54 -5.81
N SER A 333 -12.63 -56.40 -4.53
CA SER A 333 -11.69 -56.54 -3.42
C SER A 333 -10.98 -57.89 -3.47
N THR A 334 -9.66 -57.88 -3.67
CA THR A 334 -8.83 -59.09 -3.61
C THR A 334 -8.99 -59.80 -2.26
N ALA A 335 -9.25 -59.04 -1.18
CA ALA A 335 -9.54 -59.62 0.12
C ALA A 335 -10.88 -60.37 0.15
N GLN A 336 -11.91 -59.87 -0.54
CA GLN A 336 -13.17 -60.62 -0.71
C GLN A 336 -12.93 -61.89 -1.54
N MET A 337 -12.15 -61.82 -2.62
CA MET A 337 -11.81 -62.99 -3.44
C MET A 337 -11.05 -64.06 -2.63
N VAL A 338 -10.09 -63.67 -1.80
CA VAL A 338 -9.34 -64.60 -0.93
C VAL A 338 -10.24 -65.16 0.17
N PHE A 339 -11.11 -64.35 0.77
CA PHE A 339 -12.06 -64.81 1.80
C PHE A 339 -13.06 -65.82 1.24
N TYR A 340 -13.68 -65.54 0.09
CA TYR A 340 -14.57 -66.51 -0.55
C TYR A 340 -13.81 -67.73 -1.08
N GLY A 341 -12.56 -67.54 -1.54
CA GLY A 341 -11.68 -68.63 -1.94
C GLY A 341 -11.36 -69.58 -0.78
N THR A 342 -11.00 -69.06 0.39
CA THR A 342 -10.75 -69.88 1.58
C THR A 342 -12.02 -70.51 2.11
N MET A 343 -13.16 -69.79 2.09
CA MET A 343 -14.44 -70.34 2.52
C MET A 343 -14.91 -71.48 1.61
N ALA A 344 -14.75 -71.35 0.29
CA ALA A 344 -15.04 -72.40 -0.68
C ALA A 344 -14.10 -73.60 -0.52
N PHE A 345 -12.81 -73.36 -0.30
CA PHE A 345 -11.83 -74.42 -0.06
C PHE A 345 -12.17 -75.21 1.21
N CYS A 346 -12.48 -74.53 2.32
CA CYS A 346 -12.91 -75.18 3.56
C CYS A 346 -14.22 -75.97 3.38
N ALA A 347 -15.21 -75.41 2.68
CA ALA A 347 -16.46 -76.12 2.41
C ALA A 347 -16.25 -77.39 1.58
N THR A 348 -15.33 -77.33 0.60
CA THR A 348 -15.00 -78.48 -0.25
C THR A 348 -14.32 -79.59 0.57
N LEU A 349 -13.42 -79.24 1.49
CA LEU A 349 -12.78 -80.21 2.39
C LEU A 349 -13.80 -80.92 3.30
N VAL A 350 -14.77 -80.18 3.86
CA VAL A 350 -15.81 -80.76 4.71
C VAL A 350 -16.72 -81.72 3.93
N VAL A 351 -17.07 -81.40 2.68
CA VAL A 351 -17.88 -82.29 1.82
C VAL A 351 -17.09 -83.55 1.41
N TRP A 352 -15.80 -83.40 1.13
CA TRP A 352 -14.92 -84.52 0.79
C TRP A 352 -14.76 -85.50 1.96
N ASP A 353 -14.63 -84.98 3.18
CA ASP A 353 -14.56 -85.78 4.42
C ASP A 353 -15.89 -86.47 4.78
N LEU A 354 -17.00 -86.06 4.16
CA LEU A 354 -18.34 -86.64 4.37
C LEU A 354 -18.69 -87.75 3.37
N LEU A 355 -18.01 -87.81 2.23
CA LEU A 355 -18.29 -88.76 1.13
C LEU A 355 -17.34 -89.97 1.09
N ILE A 356 -16.22 -89.89 1.82
CA ILE A 356 -15.28 -90.99 2.10
C ILE A 356 -15.47 -91.43 3.55
#